data_AF-A0A1G3R1S9-F1
#
_entry.id   AF-A0A1G3R1S9-F1
#
_cell.length_a   1.000
_cell.length_b   1.000
_cell.length_c   1.000
_cell.angle_alpha   90.00
_cell.angle_beta   90.00
_cell.angle_gamma   90.00
#
_symmetry.space_group_name_H-M   'P 1'
#
loop_
_entity.id
_entity.type
_entity.pdbx_description
1 polymer ?
#
loop_
_entity_poly.entity_id
_entity_poly.type
_entity_poly.pdbx_seq_one_letter_code
_entity_poly.pdbx_strand_id
1 'polypeptide(L)'
;MRSFEDRLTRLEQLSEKLKTGGIPLEDAVALFEEGIRLAKDLSKELGKVERKVEILLNEPGRKADAVVEPDLGLFPESEEE
;
A
#
# COMPACT_ATOMS: atom_id res chain seq x y z
N MET A 1 8.43 1.94 -14.05
CA MET A 1 7.47 2.46 -13.05
C MET A 1 6.04 1.97 -13.26
N ARG A 2 5.62 1.58 -14.47
CA ARG A 2 4.24 1.12 -14.75
C ARG A 2 3.75 -0.05 -13.89
N SER A 3 4.60 -1.00 -13.51
CA SER A 3 4.16 -2.22 -12.81
C SER A 3 3.49 -2.02 -11.43
N PHE A 4 3.87 -1.01 -10.64
CA PHE A 4 3.23 -0.77 -9.34
C PHE A 4 1.86 -0.11 -9.54
N GLU A 5 1.81 0.97 -10.31
CA GLU A 5 0.56 1.68 -10.63
C GLU A 5 -0.43 0.77 -11.36
N ASP A 6 0.02 -0.06 -12.31
CA ASP A 6 -0.83 -1.02 -13.01
C ASP A 6 -1.49 -2.02 -12.03
N ARG A 7 -0.72 -2.51 -11.05
CA ARG A 7 -1.23 -3.43 -10.01
C ARG A 7 -2.16 -2.72 -9.02
N LEU A 8 -1.90 -1.46 -8.71
CA LEU A 8 -2.76 -0.64 -7.86
C LEU A 8 -4.10 -0.37 -8.54
N THR A 9 -4.09 0.06 -9.81
CA THR A 9 -5.30 0.24 -10.61
C THR A 9 -6.09 -1.07 -10.75
N ARG A 10 -5.40 -2.20 -10.92
CA ARG A 10 -6.07 -3.50 -10.92
C ARG A 10 -6.77 -3.78 -9.59
N LEU A 11 -6.12 -3.52 -8.46
CA LEU A 11 -6.71 -3.71 -7.14
C LEU A 11 -7.97 -2.83 -6.94
N GLU A 12 -7.94 -1.59 -7.40
CA GLU A 12 -9.10 -0.68 -7.39
C GLU A 12 -10.25 -1.22 -8.23
N GLN A 13 -9.97 -1.72 -9.43
CA GLN A 13 -10.98 -2.33 -10.29
C GLN A 13 -11.62 -3.58 -9.65
N LEU A 14 -10.82 -4.41 -8.96
CA LEU A 14 -11.34 -5.58 -8.23
C LEU A 14 -12.26 -5.15 -7.09
N SER A 15 -11.86 -4.12 -6.34
CA SER A 15 -12.66 -3.54 -5.25
C SER A 15 -14.01 -3.02 -5.75
N GLU A 16 -14.02 -2.26 -6.85
CA GLU A 16 -15.25 -1.74 -7.43
C GLU A 16 -16.18 -2.86 -7.95
N LYS A 17 -15.62 -3.91 -8.55
CA LYS A 17 -16.39 -5.09 -8.97
C LYS A 17 -17.00 -5.86 -7.80
N LEU A 18 -16.28 -5.96 -6.68
CA LEU A 18 -16.81 -6.61 -5.47
C LEU A 18 -17.93 -5.78 -4.83
N LYS A 19 -17.82 -4.44 -4.86
CA LYS A 19 -18.85 -3.52 -4.31
C LYS A 19 -20.12 -3.44 -5.14
N THR A 20 -20.00 -3.49 -6.47
CA THR A 20 -21.16 -3.38 -7.37
C THR A 20 -22.11 -4.57 -7.24
N GLY A 21 -21.63 -5.72 -6.75
CA GLY A 21 -22.44 -6.92 -6.59
C GLY A 21 -22.87 -7.52 -7.93
N GLY A 22 -23.76 -8.52 -7.90
CA GLY A 22 -24.23 -9.18 -9.12
C GLY A 22 -23.24 -10.19 -9.74
N ILE A 23 -22.20 -10.56 -8.98
CA ILE A 23 -21.25 -11.62 -9.34
C ILE A 23 -21.57 -12.91 -8.57
N PRO A 24 -21.44 -14.10 -9.21
CA PRO A 24 -21.54 -15.38 -8.54
C PRO A 24 -20.56 -15.49 -7.37
N LEU A 25 -20.93 -16.27 -6.35
CA LEU A 25 -20.11 -16.45 -5.15
C LEU A 25 -18.71 -17.00 -5.48
N GLU A 26 -18.62 -17.95 -6.39
CA GLU A 26 -17.35 -18.56 -6.83
C GLU A 26 -16.42 -17.50 -7.47
N ASP A 27 -16.97 -16.64 -8.31
CA ASP A 27 -16.23 -15.54 -8.93
C ASP A 27 -15.83 -14.48 -7.90
N ALA A 28 -16.71 -14.17 -6.94
CA ALA A 28 -16.40 -13.23 -5.87
C ALA A 28 -15.24 -13.71 -4.99
N VAL A 29 -15.19 -15.02 -4.69
CA VAL A 29 -14.07 -15.62 -3.95
C VAL A 29 -12.78 -15.51 -4.75
N ALA A 30 -12.80 -15.83 -6.05
CA ALA A 30 -11.62 -15.72 -6.91
C ALA A 30 -11.08 -14.27 -7.01
N LEU A 31 -11.98 -13.28 -7.18
CA LEU A 31 -11.61 -11.86 -7.22
C LEU A 31 -11.04 -11.38 -5.88
N PHE A 32 -11.59 -11.89 -4.77
CA PHE A 32 -11.09 -11.57 -3.43
C PHE A 32 -9.68 -12.14 -3.21
N GLU A 33 -9.43 -13.39 -3.60
CA GLU A 33 -8.09 -13.99 -3.52
C GLU A 33 -7.06 -13.22 -4.36
N GLU A 34 -7.43 -12.82 -5.58
CA GLU A 34 -6.60 -11.97 -6.44
C GLU A 34 -6.29 -10.63 -5.76
N GLY A 35 -7.31 -9.98 -5.19
CA GLY A 35 -7.17 -8.71 -4.48
C GLY A 35 -6.24 -8.80 -3.27
N ILE A 36 -6.38 -9.84 -2.43
CA ILE A 36 -5.50 -10.07 -1.27
C ILE A 36 -4.05 -10.28 -1.70
N ARG A 37 -3.83 -11.03 -2.78
CA ARG A 37 -2.47 -11.25 -3.31
C ARG A 37 -1.85 -9.94 -3.80
N LEU A 38 -2.59 -9.17 -4.59
CA LEU A 38 -2.13 -7.86 -5.09
C LEU A 38 -1.81 -6.90 -3.93
N ALA A 39 -2.70 -6.80 -2.94
CA ALA A 39 -2.49 -5.94 -1.77
C ALA A 39 -1.22 -6.31 -1.00
N LYS A 40 -0.97 -7.61 -0.78
CA LYS A 40 0.26 -8.09 -0.12
C LYS A 40 1.52 -7.73 -0.90
N ASP A 41 1.50 -7.93 -2.22
CA ASP A 41 2.65 -7.65 -3.08
C ASP A 41 2.95 -6.14 -3.14
N LEU A 42 1.91 -5.31 -3.27
CA LEU A 42 2.03 -3.85 -3.23
C LEU A 42 2.59 -3.35 -1.89
N SER A 43 2.07 -3.85 -0.77
CA SER A 43 2.56 -3.50 0.56
C SER A 43 4.04 -3.88 0.75
N LYS A 44 4.44 -5.07 0.28
CA LYS A 44 5.84 -5.51 0.34
C LYS A 44 6.76 -4.64 -0.51
N GLU A 45 6.29 -4.18 -1.67
CA GLU A 45 7.06 -3.29 -2.52
C GLU A 45 7.21 -1.91 -1.91
N LEU A 46 6.11 -1.34 -1.39
CA LEU A 46 6.11 -0.06 -0.70
C LEU A 46 7.08 -0.07 0.49
N GLY A 47 7.03 -1.11 1.33
CA GLY A 47 7.95 -1.24 2.47
C GLY A 47 9.43 -1.34 2.10
N LYS A 48 9.76 -1.85 0.90
CA LYS A 48 11.15 -1.80 0.38
C LYS A 48 11.55 -0.40 -0.02
N VAL A 49 10.64 0.37 -0.62
CA VAL A 49 10.89 1.76 -1.00
C VAL A 49 11.05 2.60 0.26
N GLU A 50 10.15 2.48 1.22
CA GLU A 50 10.23 3.16 2.53
C GLU A 50 11.56 2.90 3.22
N ARG A 51 11.98 1.63 3.34
CA ARG A 51 13.29 1.28 3.93
C ARG A 51 14.46 1.88 3.16
N LYS A 52 14.37 1.93 1.83
CA LYS A 52 15.43 2.54 1.00
C LYS A 52 15.50 4.05 1.24
N VAL A 53 14.35 4.71 1.36
CA VAL A 53 14.26 6.13 1.71
C VAL A 53 14.83 6.37 3.10
N GLU A 54 14.47 5.55 4.09
CA GLU A 54 14.99 5.60 5.46
C GLU A 54 16.52 5.49 5.49
N ILE A 55 17.11 4.54 4.76
CA ILE A 55 18.57 4.38 4.67
C ILE A 55 19.23 5.61 4.03
N LEU A 56 18.61 6.19 2.99
CA LEU A 56 19.13 7.39 2.32
C LEU A 56 19.05 8.63 3.21
N LEU A 57 18.02 8.73 4.05
CA LEU A 57 17.87 9.82 5.02
C LEU A 57 18.78 9.65 6.25
N ASN A 58 19.12 8.41 6.61
CA ASN A 58 19.89 8.06 7.81
C ASN A 58 21.34 7.64 7.51
N GLU A 59 22.09 8.43 6.71
CA GLU A 59 23.51 8.18 6.39
C GLU A 59 24.36 7.61 7.57
N PRO A 60 25.38 6.77 7.27
CA PRO A 60 26.10 5.98 8.28
C PRO A 60 26.85 6.87 9.27
N GLY A 61 26.25 7.06 10.44
CA GLY A 61 26.78 7.91 11.49
C GLY A 61 25.78 8.20 12.61
N ARG A 62 24.48 8.09 12.33
CA ARG A 62 23.45 8.20 13.37
C ARG A 62 23.15 6.81 13.95
N LYS A 63 23.68 6.56 15.15
CA LYS A 63 23.50 5.30 15.88
C LYS A 63 22.02 4.88 15.88
N ALA A 64 21.83 3.58 15.63
CA ALA A 64 20.59 2.85 15.73
C ALA A 64 20.11 2.77 17.19
N ASP A 65 19.71 3.89 17.78
CA ASP A 65 19.06 3.95 19.09
C ASP A 65 18.07 5.13 19.11
N ALA A 66 17.06 5.04 18.26
CA ALA A 66 15.76 5.63 18.55
C ALA A 66 14.74 4.87 17.71
N VAL A 67 13.76 4.29 18.37
CA VAL A 67 12.45 4.07 17.78
C VAL A 67 11.99 5.46 17.34
N VAL A 68 12.26 5.81 16.08
CA VAL A 68 11.66 6.99 15.47
C VAL A 68 10.25 6.54 15.15
N GLU A 69 9.31 6.85 16.04
CA GLU A 69 7.91 6.90 15.62
C GLU A 69 7.86 7.78 14.38
N PRO A 70 7.38 7.27 13.23
CA PRO A 70 7.32 8.06 12.02
C PRO A 70 6.51 9.32 12.32
N ASP A 71 7.11 10.49 12.09
CA ASP A 71 6.42 11.77 12.22
C ASP A 71 5.35 11.86 11.13
N LEU A 72 4.11 11.53 11.51
CA LEU A 72 2.93 11.60 10.65
C LEU A 72 2.41 13.05 10.50
N GLY A 73 3.13 14.06 10.98
CA GLY A 73 2.79 15.49 10.82
C GLY A 73 2.78 16.02 9.37
N LEU A 74 3.02 15.15 8.38
CA LEU A 74 2.87 15.47 6.94
C LEU A 74 1.46 15.18 6.39
N PHE A 75 0.58 14.58 7.18
CA PHE A 75 -0.85 14.60 6.91
C PHE A 75 -1.41 15.79 7.69
N PRO A 76 -1.57 16.99 7.10
CA PRO A 76 -2.52 17.92 7.68
C PRO A 76 -3.82 17.14 7.78
N GLU A 77 -4.32 16.92 8.99
CA GLU A 77 -5.71 16.50 9.16
C GLU A 77 -6.49 17.46 8.27
N SER A 78 -7.19 16.90 7.29
CA SER A 78 -8.12 17.66 6.48
C SER A 78 -8.96 18.47 7.46
N GLU A 79 -8.75 19.79 7.50
CA GLU A 79 -9.59 20.71 8.24
C GLU A 79 -10.98 20.57 7.61
N GLU A 80 -11.81 19.73 8.23
CA GLU A 80 -13.25 19.76 8.03
C GLU A 80 -13.76 21.04 8.72
N GLU A 81 -14.04 22.07 7.91
CA GLU A 81 -15.08 23.07 8.23
C GLU A 81 -16.42 22.61 7.64
#